data_AF-A0A061ATV6-F1
#
_entry.id   AF-A0A061ATV6-F1
#
_cell.length_a   1.000
_cell.length_b   1.000
_cell.length_c   1.000
_cell.angle_alpha   90.00
_cell.angle_beta   90.00
_cell.angle_gamma   90.00
#
_symmetry.space_group_name_H-M   'P 1'
#
loop_
_entity.id
_entity.type
_entity.pdbx_description
1 polymer ?
#
loop_
_entity_poly.entity_id
_entity_poly.type
_entity_poly.pdbx_seq_one_letter_code
_entity_poly.pdbx_strand_id
1 'polypeptide(L)'
;MASARSPPPPAPLPSSSSLNTSSTSSSTQSSSSRPSFSPTPRQRRFNPDLLRPYLKRLLAAPEITSAVWDRDAEKLVKRAEEISAEVKRRMVDLEPSGYKYLCQVSVSERPRGTLSSSSSTNTSSSAGPGAGKAFLSCVWDPNSDAILSEVYQNETVVVTVLAVAVRIGY
;
A
#
# COMPACT_ATOMS: atom_id res chain seq x y z
N MET A 1 1.00 12.10 43.65
CA MET A 1 2.08 11.12 43.93
C MET A 1 1.53 9.73 43.63
N ALA A 2 1.87 9.15 42.48
CA ALA A 2 1.46 7.79 42.11
C ALA A 2 2.72 7.03 41.68
N SER A 3 3.11 6.04 42.48
CA SER A 3 4.32 5.24 42.27
C SER A 3 4.07 4.18 41.21
N ALA A 4 4.82 4.26 40.10
CA ALA A 4 4.87 3.22 39.07
C ALA A 4 5.67 2.01 39.59
N ARG A 5 5.11 0.81 39.50
CA ARG A 5 5.77 -0.46 39.80
C ARG A 5 6.35 -1.06 38.52
N SER A 6 7.66 -1.25 38.47
CA SER A 6 8.38 -1.95 37.39
C SER A 6 8.15 -3.47 37.42
N PRO A 7 8.08 -4.16 36.28
CA PRO A 7 8.08 -5.62 36.22
C PRO A 7 9.51 -6.23 36.24
N PRO A 8 9.69 -7.46 36.76
CA PRO A 8 10.99 -8.14 36.85
C PRO A 8 11.35 -8.94 35.57
N PRO A 9 12.65 -9.12 35.24
CA PRO A 9 13.16 -10.18 34.34
C PRO A 9 13.66 -11.39 35.19
N PRO A 10 14.28 -12.47 34.67
CA PRO A 10 14.26 -13.17 33.36
C PRO A 10 14.02 -14.70 33.53
N ALA A 11 14.14 -15.51 32.46
CA ALA A 11 14.59 -16.91 32.59
C ALA A 11 15.32 -17.40 31.31
N PRO A 12 16.55 -17.94 31.40
CA PRO A 12 17.25 -18.56 30.27
C PRO A 12 17.22 -20.11 30.28
N LEU A 13 17.11 -20.66 29.07
CA LEU A 13 17.62 -21.95 28.53
C LEU A 13 17.14 -23.29 29.13
N PRO A 14 17.04 -24.32 28.26
CA PRO A 14 17.96 -25.44 28.45
C PRO A 14 18.80 -25.78 27.21
N SER A 15 20.08 -26.04 27.46
CA SER A 15 21.03 -26.69 26.57
C SER A 15 21.01 -28.20 26.85
N SER A 16 20.81 -29.02 25.82
CA SER A 16 21.03 -30.47 25.90
C SER A 16 21.86 -30.93 24.71
N SER A 17 23.14 -31.12 24.97
CA SER A 17 24.08 -31.89 24.17
C SER A 17 23.96 -33.38 24.51
N SER A 18 23.77 -34.23 23.51
CA SER A 18 24.10 -35.65 23.60
C SER A 18 24.72 -36.12 22.30
N LEU A 19 26.01 -36.44 22.37
CA LEU A 19 26.72 -37.28 21.42
C LEU A 19 26.21 -38.70 21.55
N ASN A 20 25.98 -39.39 20.43
CA ASN A 20 26.03 -40.85 20.44
C ASN A 20 26.65 -41.38 19.14
N THR A 21 27.63 -42.24 19.34
CA THR A 21 28.52 -42.87 18.36
C THR A 21 27.90 -44.13 17.74
N SER A 22 27.95 -44.19 16.41
CA SER A 22 28.10 -45.35 15.50
C SER A 22 27.72 -46.77 15.93
N SER A 23 26.86 -47.40 15.11
CA SER A 23 26.90 -48.83 14.78
C SER A 23 26.53 -49.07 13.32
N THR A 24 27.40 -49.83 12.65
CA THR A 24 27.38 -50.26 11.25
C THR A 24 26.38 -51.38 10.99
N SER A 25 25.57 -51.26 9.93
CA SER A 25 25.05 -52.43 9.21
C SER A 25 24.68 -52.04 7.77
N SER A 26 25.32 -52.73 6.84
CA SER A 26 25.21 -52.62 5.39
C SER A 26 24.04 -53.44 4.87
N SER A 27 23.07 -52.81 4.19
CA SER A 27 22.13 -53.47 3.28
C SER A 27 21.66 -52.50 2.20
N THR A 28 22.10 -52.76 0.96
CA THR A 28 21.36 -52.62 -0.31
C THR A 28 20.08 -51.77 -0.30
N GLN A 29 20.14 -50.55 -0.84
CA GLN A 29 19.21 -50.10 -1.88
C GLN A 29 19.67 -48.78 -2.52
N SER A 30 19.74 -48.85 -3.84
CA SER A 30 19.95 -47.79 -4.81
C SER A 30 18.87 -46.71 -4.76
N SER A 31 19.26 -45.49 -5.17
CA SER A 31 18.46 -44.28 -5.40
C SER A 31 17.82 -43.61 -4.17
N SER A 32 18.67 -42.99 -3.34
CA SER A 32 18.26 -41.84 -2.52
C SER A 32 18.11 -40.61 -3.42
N SER A 33 16.93 -40.46 -4.02
CA SER A 33 16.46 -39.14 -4.44
C SER A 33 16.57 -38.22 -3.24
N ARG A 34 17.49 -37.24 -3.31
CA ARG A 34 17.45 -36.07 -2.43
C ARG A 34 16.00 -35.63 -2.33
N PRO A 35 15.47 -35.26 -1.15
CA PRO A 35 14.26 -34.46 -1.14
C PRO A 35 14.59 -33.24 -1.97
N SER A 36 14.03 -33.19 -3.17
CA SER A 36 13.81 -31.95 -3.87
C SER A 36 12.99 -31.16 -2.86
N PHE A 37 13.66 -30.27 -2.12
CA PHE A 37 13.01 -29.05 -1.69
C PHE A 37 12.52 -28.44 -2.99
N SER A 38 11.30 -28.84 -3.40
CA SER A 38 10.53 -28.02 -4.29
C SER A 38 10.56 -26.67 -3.58
N PRO A 39 11.05 -25.59 -4.22
CA PRO A 39 10.84 -24.29 -3.65
C PRO A 39 9.34 -24.21 -3.43
N THR A 40 8.92 -24.23 -2.16
CA THR A 40 7.55 -23.93 -1.77
C THR A 40 7.14 -22.77 -2.65
N PRO A 41 6.04 -22.89 -3.43
CA PRO A 41 5.71 -21.92 -4.45
C PRO A 41 5.75 -20.57 -3.76
N ARG A 42 6.79 -19.78 -4.04
CA ARG A 42 7.06 -18.55 -3.30
C ARG A 42 5.78 -17.77 -3.48
N GLN A 43 5.03 -17.62 -2.39
CA GLN A 43 3.73 -16.99 -2.46
C GLN A 43 3.96 -15.64 -3.11
N ARG A 44 3.52 -15.49 -4.36
CA ARG A 44 3.90 -14.35 -5.18
C ARG A 44 3.25 -13.15 -4.53
N ARG A 45 4.08 -12.37 -3.86
CA ARG A 45 3.66 -11.15 -3.17
C ARG A 45 3.47 -10.09 -4.23
N PHE A 46 2.32 -9.43 -4.21
CA PHE A 46 2.10 -8.27 -5.06
C PHE A 46 3.20 -7.23 -4.79
N ASN A 47 3.91 -6.81 -5.84
CA ASN A 47 5.01 -5.85 -5.71
C ASN A 47 4.51 -4.43 -6.05
N PRO A 48 4.21 -3.57 -5.06
CA PRO A 48 3.69 -2.23 -5.31
C PRO A 48 4.74 -1.31 -5.96
N ASP A 49 6.03 -1.61 -5.84
CA ASP A 49 7.09 -0.77 -6.41
C ASP A 49 7.11 -0.83 -7.94
N LEU A 50 6.53 -1.86 -8.56
CA LEU A 50 6.36 -1.93 -10.01
C LEU A 50 5.23 -1.01 -10.50
N LEU A 51 4.24 -0.74 -9.66
CA LEU A 51 3.10 0.12 -9.97
C LEU A 51 3.43 1.61 -9.72
N ARG A 52 4.31 1.91 -8.76
CA ARG A 52 4.68 3.29 -8.39
C ARG A 52 5.19 4.15 -9.57
N PRO A 53 6.15 3.71 -10.41
CA PRO A 53 6.58 4.48 -11.58
C PRO A 53 5.45 4.72 -12.58
N TYR A 54 4.49 3.80 -12.66
CA TYR A 54 3.33 3.93 -13.52
C TYR A 54 2.36 5.00 -13.01
N LEU A 55 2.04 4.97 -11.71
CA LEU A 55 1.22 6.01 -11.08
C LEU A 55 1.83 7.39 -11.24
N LYS A 56 3.14 7.53 -10.99
CA LYS A 56 3.84 8.81 -11.17
C LYS A 56 3.73 9.33 -12.60
N ARG A 57 3.79 8.44 -13.60
CA ARG A 57 3.62 8.82 -15.01
C ARG A 57 2.21 9.27 -15.33
N LEU A 58 1.19 8.54 -14.82
CA LEU A 58 -0.21 8.92 -15.00
C LEU A 58 -0.52 10.27 -14.35
N LEU A 59 0.05 10.52 -13.16
CA LEU A 59 -0.12 11.77 -12.43
C LEU A 59 0.68 12.94 -13.02
N ALA A 60 1.82 12.66 -13.67
CA ALA A 60 2.61 13.65 -14.40
C ALA A 60 2.05 13.98 -15.79
N ALA A 61 0.88 13.44 -16.15
CA ALA A 61 0.25 13.72 -17.43
C ALA A 61 -0.18 15.19 -17.50
N PRO A 62 -0.03 15.84 -18.67
CA PRO A 62 -0.28 17.28 -18.83
C PRO A 62 -1.70 17.66 -18.42
N GLU A 63 -2.68 16.79 -18.65
CA GLU A 63 -4.08 17.01 -18.32
C GLU A 63 -4.33 17.17 -16.82
N ILE A 64 -3.40 16.71 -15.97
CA ILE A 64 -3.46 16.87 -14.52
C ILE A 64 -2.52 17.99 -14.09
N THR A 65 -1.32 18.06 -14.68
CA THR A 65 -0.31 19.01 -14.23
C THR A 65 -0.66 20.46 -14.57
N SER A 66 -1.29 20.71 -15.72
CA SER A 66 -1.70 22.05 -16.13
C SER A 66 -3.17 22.36 -15.83
N ALA A 67 -3.88 21.47 -15.14
CA ALA A 67 -5.30 21.65 -14.88
C ALA A 67 -5.56 22.75 -13.84
N VAL A 68 -6.63 23.49 -14.08
CA VAL A 68 -7.14 24.50 -13.14
C VAL A 68 -8.50 24.05 -12.64
N TRP A 69 -8.67 23.91 -11.33
CA TRP A 69 -9.91 23.38 -10.72
C TRP A 69 -11.18 24.05 -11.25
N ASP A 70 -11.22 25.39 -11.27
CA ASP A 70 -12.38 26.18 -11.72
C ASP A 70 -12.84 25.88 -13.16
N ARG A 71 -11.93 25.44 -14.05
CA ARG A 71 -12.22 25.22 -15.48
C ARG A 71 -12.30 23.75 -15.85
N ASP A 72 -11.54 22.91 -15.14
CA ASP A 72 -11.27 21.53 -15.54
C ASP A 72 -11.78 20.50 -14.52
N ALA A 73 -12.50 20.90 -13.46
CA ALA A 73 -13.02 19.97 -12.44
C ALA A 73 -13.75 18.75 -13.04
N GLU A 74 -14.70 18.96 -13.96
CA GLU A 74 -15.43 17.85 -14.59
C GLU A 74 -14.53 16.95 -15.44
N LYS A 75 -13.58 17.54 -16.18
CA LYS A 75 -12.61 16.80 -16.98
C LYS A 75 -11.68 15.98 -16.10
N LEU A 76 -11.28 16.53 -14.96
CA LEU A 76 -10.45 15.85 -13.97
C LEU A 76 -11.18 14.70 -13.31
N VAL A 77 -12.47 14.84 -13.00
CA VAL A 77 -13.29 13.73 -12.47
C VAL A 77 -13.39 12.61 -13.49
N LYS A 78 -13.68 12.92 -14.75
CA LYS A 78 -13.69 11.93 -15.83
C LYS A 78 -12.31 11.27 -16.00
N ARG A 79 -11.25 12.07 -15.95
CA ARG A 79 -9.87 11.58 -16.05
C ARG A 79 -9.49 10.69 -14.86
N ALA A 80 -9.98 10.99 -13.66
CA ALA A 80 -9.78 10.17 -12.47
C ALA A 80 -10.45 8.79 -12.61
N GLU A 81 -11.64 8.73 -13.22
CA GLU A 81 -12.29 7.45 -13.53
C GLU A 81 -11.43 6.60 -14.48
N GLU A 82 -10.93 7.20 -15.57
CA GLU A 82 -10.02 6.54 -16.51
C GLU A 82 -8.74 6.03 -15.82
N ILE A 83 -8.12 6.87 -14.98
CA ILE A 83 -6.94 6.49 -14.20
C ILE A 83 -7.26 5.31 -13.29
N SER A 84 -8.41 5.31 -12.63
CA SER A 84 -8.81 4.21 -11.74
C SER A 84 -8.94 2.89 -12.49
N ALA A 85 -9.50 2.91 -13.71
CA ALA A 85 -9.64 1.74 -14.56
C ALA A 85 -8.26 1.24 -15.04
N GLU A 86 -7.41 2.18 -15.44
CA GLU A 86 -6.06 1.91 -15.93
C GLU A 86 -5.14 1.31 -14.85
N VAL A 87 -5.21 1.86 -13.64
CA VAL A 87 -4.48 1.34 -12.47
C VAL A 87 -4.96 -0.06 -12.12
N LYS A 88 -6.28 -0.29 -12.06
CA LYS A 88 -6.83 -1.64 -11.82
C LYS A 88 -6.36 -2.63 -12.88
N ARG A 89 -6.43 -2.27 -14.17
CA ARG A 89 -5.92 -3.11 -15.26
C ARG A 89 -4.46 -3.45 -15.05
N ARG A 90 -3.63 -2.46 -14.72
CA ARG A 90 -2.21 -2.67 -14.48
C ARG A 90 -1.93 -3.56 -13.27
N MET A 91 -2.73 -3.47 -12.21
CA MET A 91 -2.61 -4.37 -11.06
C MET A 91 -2.91 -5.83 -11.44
N VAL A 92 -3.94 -6.05 -12.26
CA VAL A 92 -4.28 -7.38 -12.80
C VAL A 92 -3.17 -7.90 -13.73
N ASP A 93 -2.59 -7.04 -14.57
CA ASP A 93 -1.49 -7.44 -15.47
C ASP A 93 -0.23 -7.85 -14.70
N LEU A 94 0.05 -7.17 -13.57
CA LEU A 94 1.21 -7.48 -12.73
C LEU A 94 1.03 -8.82 -12.00
N GLU A 95 -0.15 -9.07 -11.44
CA GLU A 95 -0.46 -10.32 -10.76
C GLU A 95 -1.95 -10.70 -11.02
N PRO A 96 -2.26 -11.56 -11.99
CA PRO A 96 -3.64 -11.78 -12.42
C PRO A 96 -4.48 -12.62 -11.46
N SER A 97 -3.87 -13.27 -10.47
CA SER A 97 -4.53 -14.23 -9.59
C SER A 97 -4.11 -14.06 -8.13
N GLY A 98 -4.99 -14.49 -7.22
CA GLY A 98 -4.69 -14.55 -5.79
C GLY A 98 -4.96 -13.25 -5.03
N TYR A 99 -5.40 -12.19 -5.70
CA TYR A 99 -5.71 -10.90 -5.07
C TYR A 99 -7.06 -10.33 -5.55
N LYS A 100 -7.71 -9.57 -4.68
CA LYS A 100 -8.78 -8.62 -4.99
C LYS A 100 -8.17 -7.23 -5.03
N TYR A 101 -8.51 -6.48 -6.07
CA TYR A 101 -7.96 -5.15 -6.30
C TYR A 101 -9.00 -4.07 -6.02
N LEU A 102 -8.64 -3.10 -5.19
CA LEU A 102 -9.36 -1.84 -5.05
C LEU A 102 -8.48 -0.70 -5.55
N CYS A 103 -9.10 0.23 -6.28
CA CYS A 103 -8.47 1.50 -6.61
C CYS A 103 -9.46 2.62 -6.35
N GLN A 104 -9.01 3.63 -5.61
CA GLN A 104 -9.72 4.86 -5.36
C GLN A 104 -8.88 6.00 -5.91
N VAL A 105 -9.51 6.85 -6.73
CA VAL A 105 -8.91 8.11 -7.16
C VAL A 105 -9.80 9.23 -6.66
N SER A 106 -9.23 10.18 -5.94
CA SER A 106 -9.93 11.39 -5.50
C SER A 106 -9.28 12.63 -6.12
N VAL A 107 -10.13 13.55 -6.56
CA VAL A 107 -9.73 14.86 -7.08
C VAL A 107 -10.43 15.89 -6.21
N SER A 108 -9.69 16.90 -5.74
CA SER A 108 -10.23 17.97 -4.91
C SER A 108 -9.52 19.29 -5.18
N GLU A 109 -10.18 20.39 -4.85
CA GLU A 109 -9.59 21.72 -4.88
C GLU A 109 -8.48 21.86 -3.83
N ARG A 110 -7.40 22.58 -4.19
CA ARG A 110 -6.43 23.07 -3.21
C ARG A 110 -6.96 24.38 -2.62
N PRO A 111 -7.18 24.46 -1.31
CA PRO A 111 -7.65 25.70 -0.70
C PRO A 111 -6.58 26.80 -0.81
N ARG A 112 -6.90 27.88 -1.52
CA ARG A 112 -6.11 29.12 -1.52
C ARG A 112 -6.29 29.82 -0.18
N GLY A 113 -5.35 29.66 0.76
CA GLY A 113 -5.49 30.36 2.05
C GLY A 113 -4.49 30.14 3.18
N THR A 114 -3.28 29.61 2.97
CA THR A 114 -2.33 29.39 4.09
C THR A 114 -1.03 30.19 4.05
N LEU A 115 -0.97 31.29 3.28
CA LEU A 115 0.22 32.16 3.25
C LEU A 115 -0.01 33.65 3.60
N SER A 116 -1.20 34.06 4.09
CA SER A 116 -1.36 35.41 4.65
C SER A 116 -2.05 35.40 6.01
N SER A 117 -1.25 35.82 6.99
CA SER A 117 -1.62 36.33 8.31
C SER A 117 -2.82 37.28 8.32
N SER A 118 -3.58 37.20 9.42
CA SER A 118 -4.46 38.20 10.04
C SER A 118 -5.90 38.41 9.51
N SER A 119 -6.78 38.65 10.48
CA SER A 119 -8.11 39.30 10.43
C SER A 119 -9.37 38.50 9.99
N SER A 120 -10.12 38.09 11.03
CA SER A 120 -11.53 38.42 11.30
C SER A 120 -12.68 38.04 10.33
N THR A 121 -13.57 37.20 10.87
CA THR A 121 -15.06 37.20 10.84
C THR A 121 -15.87 36.89 9.57
N ASN A 122 -16.79 35.94 9.80
CA ASN A 122 -18.18 35.78 9.31
C ASN A 122 -18.46 34.97 8.03
N THR A 123 -18.88 33.71 8.29
CA THR A 123 -20.00 32.97 7.66
C THR A 123 -20.38 33.31 6.22
N SER A 124 -19.92 32.47 5.28
CA SER A 124 -20.74 31.99 4.16
C SER A 124 -20.04 30.82 3.47
N SER A 125 -20.75 29.70 3.34
CA SER A 125 -20.36 28.43 2.69
C SER A 125 -19.07 27.77 3.22
N SER A 126 -19.22 26.57 3.81
CA SER A 126 -18.16 25.77 4.43
C SER A 126 -17.14 25.18 3.44
N ALA A 127 -16.50 26.00 2.62
CA ALA A 127 -15.46 25.61 1.68
C ALA A 127 -14.17 26.40 1.97
N GLY A 128 -13.44 25.94 2.99
CA GLY A 128 -12.06 26.33 3.29
C GLY A 128 -11.62 25.75 4.64
N PRO A 129 -10.34 25.48 4.91
CA PRO A 129 -9.24 25.03 4.06
C PRO A 129 -9.15 23.49 4.16
N GLY A 130 -9.79 22.76 3.25
CA GLY A 130 -9.77 21.31 3.24
C GLY A 130 -9.49 20.75 1.85
N ALA A 131 -8.21 20.45 1.56
CA ALA A 131 -7.96 19.29 0.72
C ALA A 131 -8.70 18.13 1.39
N GLY A 132 -9.63 17.49 0.69
CA GLY A 132 -10.57 16.54 1.27
C GLY A 132 -9.83 15.51 2.13
N LYS A 133 -9.97 15.61 3.46
CA LYS A 133 -9.35 14.65 4.38
C LYS A 133 -10.08 13.32 4.22
N ALA A 134 -9.44 12.38 3.54
CA ALA A 134 -9.90 11.02 3.45
C ALA A 134 -9.18 10.18 4.53
N PHE A 135 -9.96 9.47 5.33
CA PHE A 135 -9.45 8.49 6.28
C PHE A 135 -9.81 7.10 5.77
N LEU A 136 -8.82 6.22 5.70
CA LEU A 136 -9.03 4.79 5.45
C LEU A 136 -8.33 4.01 6.55
N SER A 137 -9.07 3.11 7.19
CA SER A 137 -8.54 2.17 8.16
C SER A 137 -9.01 0.77 7.76
N CYS A 138 -8.07 -0.14 7.58
CA CYS A 138 -8.35 -1.53 7.21
C CYS A 138 -7.51 -2.46 8.10
N VAL A 139 -8.06 -3.63 8.38
CA VAL A 139 -7.30 -4.76 8.96
C VAL A 139 -6.92 -5.66 7.79
N TRP A 140 -5.63 -5.84 7.57
CA TRP A 140 -5.06 -6.64 6.48
C TRP A 140 -3.87 -7.46 6.98
N ASP A 141 -3.47 -8.48 6.24
CA ASP A 141 -2.27 -9.25 6.55
C ASP A 141 -1.02 -8.50 6.02
N PRO A 142 -0.13 -8.01 6.90
CA PRO A 142 1.04 -7.23 6.49
C PRO A 142 2.02 -8.02 5.61
N ASN A 143 1.95 -9.36 5.63
CA ASN A 143 2.85 -10.22 4.88
C ASN A 143 2.38 -10.47 3.45
N SER A 144 1.08 -10.42 3.22
CA SER A 144 0.48 -10.80 1.94
C SER A 144 -0.20 -9.64 1.22
N ASP A 145 -0.87 -8.76 1.94
CA ASP A 145 -1.57 -7.62 1.36
C ASP A 145 -0.60 -6.48 1.03
N ALA A 146 -1.01 -5.62 0.10
CA ALA A 146 -0.22 -4.48 -0.34
C ALA A 146 -1.09 -3.22 -0.53
N ILE A 147 -0.52 -2.08 -0.15
CA ILE A 147 -1.10 -0.76 -0.35
C ILE A 147 -0.09 0.16 -1.02
N LEU A 148 -0.57 0.96 -1.96
CA LEU A 148 0.20 2.02 -2.59
C LEU A 148 -0.66 3.28 -2.64
N SER A 149 -0.10 4.39 -2.17
CA SER A 149 -0.72 5.70 -2.24
C SER A 149 0.23 6.66 -2.91
N GLU A 150 -0.25 7.37 -3.93
CA GLU A 150 0.50 8.41 -4.62
C GLU A 150 -0.37 9.67 -4.70
N VAL A 151 0.26 10.82 -4.42
CA VAL A 151 -0.42 12.11 -4.39
C VAL A 151 0.28 13.04 -5.36
N TYR A 152 -0.51 13.67 -6.22
CA TYR A 152 -0.09 14.80 -7.03
C TYR A 152 -0.83 16.05 -6.58
N GLN A 153 -0.11 17.17 -6.57
CA GLN A 153 -0.70 18.45 -6.22
C GLN A 153 -0.12 19.55 -7.10
N ASN A 154 -0.98 20.42 -7.60
CA ASN A 154 -0.62 21.68 -8.22
C ASN A 154 -1.18 22.85 -7.38
N GLU A 155 -1.21 24.05 -7.94
CA GLU A 155 -1.67 25.26 -7.23
C GLU A 155 -3.17 25.26 -6.88
N THR A 156 -4.01 24.55 -7.65
CA THR A 156 -5.47 24.60 -7.52
C THR A 156 -6.13 23.24 -7.33
N VAL A 157 -5.40 22.14 -7.54
CA VAL A 157 -5.91 20.77 -7.58
C VAL A 157 -5.00 19.86 -6.75
N VAL A 158 -5.63 18.92 -6.04
CA VAL A 158 -4.98 17.77 -5.40
C VAL A 158 -5.62 16.50 -5.94
N VAL A 159 -4.80 15.60 -6.47
CA VAL A 159 -5.20 14.27 -6.93
C VAL A 159 -4.52 13.22 -6.07
N THR A 160 -5.30 12.34 -5.48
CA THR A 160 -4.80 11.21 -4.69
C THR A 160 -5.24 9.91 -5.34
N VAL A 161 -4.28 9.01 -5.54
CA VAL A 161 -4.53 7.65 -6.03
C VAL A 161 -4.15 6.68 -4.91
N LEU A 162 -5.11 5.86 -4.51
CA LEU A 162 -4.95 4.77 -3.59
C LEU A 162 -5.21 3.45 -4.33
N ALA A 163 -4.25 2.55 -4.29
CA ALA A 163 -4.33 1.21 -4.85
C ALA A 163 -4.10 0.18 -3.74
N VAL A 164 -5.02 -0.78 -3.59
CA VAL A 164 -4.98 -1.82 -2.55
C VAL A 164 -5.12 -3.19 -3.22
N ALA A 165 -4.19 -4.09 -2.90
CA ALA A 165 -4.23 -5.49 -3.29
C ALA A 165 -4.43 -6.34 -2.02
N VAL A 166 -5.57 -7.01 -1.94
CA VAL A 166 -5.93 -7.88 -0.81
C VAL A 166 -5.89 -9.32 -1.25
N ARG A 167 -5.06 -10.15 -0.62
CA ARG A 167 -4.91 -11.55 -0.96
C ARG A 167 -6.18 -12.33 -0.64
N ILE A 168 -6.54 -13.22 -1.55
CA ILE A 168 -7.65 -14.16 -1.35
C ILE A 168 -7.07 -15.37 -0.62
N GLY A 169 -7.36 -15.48 0.68
CA GLY A 169 -7.13 -16.72 1.45
C GLY A 169 -8.15 -17.77 0.99
N TYR A 170 -7.65 -18.89 0.49
CA TYR A 170 -8.44 -20.11 0.28
C TYR A 170 -8.19 -21.07 1.45
#